data_AF-A0A2G4YR18-F1
#
_entry.id   AF-A0A2G4YR18-F1
#
_cell.length_a   1.000
_cell.length_b   1.000
_cell.length_c   1.000
_cell.angle_alpha   90.00
_cell.angle_beta   90.00
_cell.angle_gamma   90.00
#
_symmetry.space_group_name_H-M   'P 1'
#
loop_
_entity.id
_entity.type
_entity.pdbx_description
1 polymer ?
#
loop_
_entity_poly.entity_id
_entity_poly.type
_entity_poly.pdbx_seq_one_letter_code
_entity_poly.pdbx_strand_id
1 'polypeptide(L)'
;MTDRPSHAPQTPPPRRDIALSEAAPSDKNAHPPTSRSLWDIAHPLEVAYSILIHHADPMKELRRRVRYARKRDNPEENLRFWGEVAAYLKAGLDVYWDAP
;
A
#
# COMPACT_ATOMS: atom_id res chain seq x y z
N MET A 1 -18.02 -59.66 -39.44
CA MET A 1 -18.61 -59.87 -38.11
C MET A 1 -18.14 -58.72 -37.22
N THR A 2 -19.02 -57.74 -37.01
CA THR A 2 -19.39 -57.06 -35.74
C THR A 2 -18.38 -57.09 -34.57
N ASP A 3 -18.14 -56.07 -33.73
CA ASP A 3 -18.80 -54.80 -33.39
C ASP A 3 -17.82 -54.02 -32.47
N ARG A 4 -17.73 -52.69 -32.56
CA ARG A 4 -17.57 -51.86 -31.34
C ARG A 4 -18.18 -50.48 -31.56
N PRO A 5 -19.04 -49.99 -30.64
CA PRO A 5 -19.97 -48.91 -30.95
C PRO A 5 -19.37 -47.53 -30.73
N SER A 6 -19.68 -46.63 -31.67
CA SER A 6 -19.63 -45.18 -31.53
C SER A 6 -20.47 -44.73 -30.35
N HIS A 7 -19.85 -44.15 -29.32
CA HIS A 7 -20.58 -43.39 -28.32
C HIS A 7 -20.88 -42.00 -28.87
N ALA A 8 -22.08 -41.85 -29.42
CA ALA A 8 -22.70 -40.55 -29.67
C ALA A 8 -22.85 -39.78 -28.34
N PRO A 9 -22.60 -38.46 -28.31
CA PRO A 9 -22.91 -37.64 -27.15
C PRO A 9 -24.43 -37.52 -27.00
N GLN A 10 -24.95 -38.06 -25.90
CA GLN A 10 -26.33 -37.91 -25.46
C GLN A 10 -26.52 -36.55 -24.79
N THR A 11 -27.28 -35.65 -25.40
CA THR A 11 -27.95 -34.52 -24.71
C THR A 11 -29.25 -35.01 -24.06
N PRO A 12 -29.50 -34.66 -22.78
CA PRO A 12 -30.70 -33.86 -22.46
C PRO A 12 -30.56 -32.98 -21.19
N PRO A 13 -31.53 -32.14 -20.78
CA PRO A 13 -32.61 -31.41 -21.48
C PRO A 13 -32.48 -29.86 -21.30
N PRO A 14 -33.31 -29.02 -21.95
CA PRO A 14 -33.32 -27.58 -21.68
C PRO A 14 -34.14 -27.31 -20.41
N ARG A 15 -33.55 -26.62 -19.42
CA ARG A 15 -34.30 -26.11 -18.27
C ARG A 15 -34.03 -24.64 -18.01
N ARG A 16 -35.05 -23.88 -18.43
CA ARG A 16 -35.65 -22.70 -17.81
C ARG A 16 -34.86 -21.39 -17.89
N ASP A 17 -35.53 -20.47 -18.58
CA ASP A 17 -35.47 -19.03 -18.43
C ASP A 17 -35.15 -18.62 -16.99
N ILE A 18 -33.97 -18.03 -16.81
CA ILE A 18 -33.72 -17.13 -15.69
C ILE A 18 -33.40 -15.80 -16.35
N ALA A 19 -34.46 -14.99 -16.43
CA ALA A 19 -34.37 -13.58 -16.72
C ALA A 19 -33.30 -12.92 -15.84
N LEU A 20 -32.66 -11.91 -16.42
CA LEU A 20 -32.02 -10.78 -15.77
C LEU A 20 -32.26 -10.72 -14.24
N SER A 21 -31.23 -11.04 -13.48
CA SER A 21 -30.96 -10.39 -12.21
C SER A 21 -29.49 -10.60 -11.93
N GLU A 22 -28.71 -9.55 -12.20
CA GLU A 22 -27.43 -9.31 -11.55
C GLU A 22 -27.57 -9.59 -10.05
N ALA A 23 -27.04 -10.72 -9.61
CA ALA A 23 -26.79 -11.01 -8.22
C ALA A 23 -25.28 -11.28 -8.09
N ALA A 24 -24.63 -10.34 -7.43
CA ALA A 24 -23.19 -10.18 -7.26
C ALA A 24 -22.47 -11.41 -6.69
N PRO A 25 -21.15 -11.55 -6.92
CA PRO A 25 -20.27 -12.07 -5.90
C PRO A 25 -19.96 -10.97 -4.90
N SER A 26 -20.66 -11.00 -3.77
CA SER A 26 -20.08 -10.61 -2.48
C SER A 26 -18.93 -11.58 -2.19
N ASP A 27 -17.71 -11.24 -2.60
CA ASP A 27 -16.52 -11.92 -2.10
C ASP A 27 -15.31 -10.98 -2.05
N LYS A 28 -15.09 -10.46 -0.85
CA LYS A 28 -13.82 -10.50 -0.14
C LYS A 28 -12.57 -10.21 -0.97
N ASN A 29 -12.21 -8.94 -1.03
CA ASN A 29 -10.90 -8.44 -0.57
C ASN A 29 -10.94 -6.91 -0.61
N ALA A 30 -11.73 -6.32 0.29
CA ALA A 30 -11.30 -5.06 0.87
C ALA A 30 -9.94 -5.37 1.49
N HIS A 31 -8.85 -5.11 0.76
CA HIS A 31 -7.55 -5.04 1.39
C HIS A 31 -7.76 -4.06 2.55
N PRO A 32 -7.55 -4.45 3.83
CA PRO A 32 -7.28 -3.42 4.81
C PRO A 32 -6.17 -2.58 4.18
N PRO A 33 -6.27 -1.23 4.12
CA PRO A 33 -5.27 -0.39 3.47
C PRO A 33 -3.94 -0.87 3.99
N THR A 34 -3.21 -1.54 3.10
CA THR A 34 -2.19 -2.50 3.49
C THR A 34 -1.03 -1.62 3.89
N SER A 35 -0.89 -1.40 5.19
CA SER A 35 0.26 -0.76 5.83
C SER A 35 0.85 0.36 4.97
N ARG A 36 0.16 1.52 4.86
CA ARG A 36 0.69 2.70 4.14
C ARG A 36 2.15 2.85 4.53
N SER A 37 3.02 2.54 3.58
CA SER A 37 4.45 2.68 3.74
C SER A 37 4.70 4.17 4.01
N LEU A 38 5.75 4.53 4.76
CA LEU A 38 6.14 5.95 4.84
C LEU A 38 6.44 6.54 3.44
N TRP A 39 6.62 5.67 2.42
CA TRP A 39 6.70 6.03 1.01
C TRP A 39 5.34 6.32 0.35
N ASP A 40 4.23 5.85 0.93
CA ASP A 40 2.85 6.13 0.51
C ASP A 40 2.29 7.40 1.18
N ILE A 41 2.99 7.91 2.20
CA ILE A 41 2.69 9.20 2.82
C ILE A 41 3.28 10.28 1.93
N ALA A 42 2.40 11.06 1.30
CA ALA A 42 2.77 12.02 0.27
C ALA A 42 3.37 13.32 0.81
N HIS A 43 3.15 13.66 2.08
CA HIS A 43 3.52 14.97 2.62
C HIS A 43 4.69 14.89 3.63
N PRO A 44 5.79 15.64 3.43
CA PRO A 44 6.95 15.64 4.34
C PRO A 44 6.61 15.91 5.81
N LEU A 45 5.64 16.81 6.07
CA LEU A 45 5.18 17.11 7.43
C LEU A 45 4.59 15.89 8.15
N GLU A 46 3.77 15.08 7.46
CA GLU A 46 3.14 13.89 8.06
C GLU A 46 4.19 12.83 8.39
N VAL A 47 5.20 12.68 7.53
CA VAL A 47 6.34 11.78 7.79
C VAL A 47 7.15 12.28 8.98
N ALA A 48 7.44 13.58 9.08
CA ALA A 48 8.15 14.16 10.20
C ALA A 48 7.41 13.93 11.53
N TYR A 49 6.10 14.17 11.56
CA TYR A 49 5.25 13.94 12.71
C TYR A 49 5.23 12.46 13.14
N SER A 50 5.08 11.55 12.18
CA SER A 50 5.14 10.11 12.42
C SER A 50 6.49 9.69 13.02
N ILE A 51 7.60 10.21 12.47
CA ILE A 51 8.94 9.92 12.98
C ILE A 51 9.10 10.44 14.43
N LEU A 52 8.63 11.65 14.71
CA LEU A 52 8.75 12.29 16.03
C LEU A 52 8.02 11.48 17.13
N ILE A 53 6.84 10.96 16.83
CA ILE A 53 5.98 10.29 17.83
C ILE A 53 6.36 8.81 18.02
N HIS A 54 6.73 8.12 16.94
CA HIS A 54 6.88 6.67 16.98
C HIS A 54 8.32 6.19 17.15
N HIS A 55 9.31 7.08 17.09
CA HIS A 55 10.71 6.71 17.20
C HIS A 55 11.41 7.43 18.36
N ALA A 56 12.04 6.66 19.24
CA ALA A 56 12.80 7.18 20.37
C ALA A 56 14.01 8.05 19.97
N ASP A 57 14.57 7.84 18.78
CA ASP A 57 15.63 8.68 18.20
C ASP A 57 15.23 9.11 16.78
N PRO A 58 14.45 10.20 16.66
CA PRO A 58 13.93 10.71 15.39
C PRO A 58 15.04 11.01 14.37
N MET A 59 16.17 11.56 14.84
CA MET A 59 17.28 11.94 13.97
C MET A 59 18.06 10.74 13.44
N LYS A 60 18.19 9.66 14.22
CA LYS A 60 18.75 8.40 13.73
C LYS A 60 17.84 7.74 12.70
N GLU A 61 16.53 7.75 12.90
CA GLU A 61 15.59 7.24 11.91
C GLU A 61 15.65 8.04 10.61
N LEU A 62 15.66 9.38 10.68
CA LEU A 62 15.85 10.25 9.53
C LEU A 62 17.12 9.90 8.75
N ARG A 63 18.28 9.81 9.43
CA ARG A 63 19.56 9.44 8.78
C ARG A 63 19.48 8.07 8.10
N ARG A 64 18.80 7.10 8.72
CA ARG A 64 18.59 5.78 8.12
C ARG A 64 17.81 5.89 6.81
N ARG A 65 16.71 6.65 6.81
CA ARG A 65 15.84 6.83 5.64
C ARG A 65 16.52 7.59 4.50
N VAL A 66 17.23 8.67 4.79
CA VAL A 66 18.02 9.43 3.79
C VAL A 66 19.04 8.54 3.08
N ARG A 67 19.72 7.64 3.81
CA ARG A 67 20.66 6.69 3.20
C ARG A 67 19.99 5.72 2.23
N TYR A 68 18.76 5.30 2.50
CA TYR A 68 18.00 4.47 1.58
C TYR A 68 17.47 5.27 0.38
N ALA A 69 17.03 6.51 0.61
CA ALA A 69 16.50 7.38 -0.43
C ALA A 69 17.56 7.70 -1.51
N ARG A 70 18.84 7.83 -1.12
CA ARG A 70 19.97 7.99 -2.05
C ARG A 70 20.22 6.79 -2.97
N LYS A 71 19.72 5.61 -2.61
CA LYS A 71 19.91 4.35 -3.36
C LYS A 71 18.70 3.99 -4.22
N ARG A 72 17.69 4.87 -4.29
CA ARG A 72 16.47 4.70 -5.07
C ARG A 72 16.56 5.52 -6.36
N ASP A 73 15.62 5.26 -7.26
CA ASP A 73 15.40 6.09 -8.44
C ASP A 73 15.02 7.52 -8.02
N ASN A 74 15.39 8.51 -8.83
CA ASN A 74 15.21 9.95 -8.56
C ASN A 74 15.83 10.41 -7.21
N PRO A 75 17.16 10.27 -7.02
CA PRO A 75 17.82 10.62 -5.76
C PRO A 75 17.65 12.10 -5.41
N GLU A 76 17.54 13.01 -6.39
CA GLU A 76 17.36 14.44 -6.13
C GLU A 76 16.00 14.77 -5.52
N GLU A 77 14.91 14.25 -6.09
CA GLU A 77 13.55 14.44 -5.57
C GLU A 77 13.43 13.85 -4.16
N ASN A 78 13.98 12.65 -3.99
CA ASN A 78 14.06 11.99 -2.70
C ASN A 78 14.82 12.84 -1.66
N LEU A 79 15.97 13.41 -2.03
CA LEU A 79 16.74 14.24 -1.12
C LEU A 79 16.03 15.56 -0.79
N ARG A 80 15.28 16.15 -1.74
CA ARG A 80 14.43 17.32 -1.46
C ARG A 80 13.34 16.97 -0.46
N PHE A 81 12.59 15.89 -0.70
CA PHE A 81 11.55 15.41 0.21
C PHE A 81 12.09 15.18 1.63
N TRP A 82 13.19 14.42 1.76
CA TRP A 82 13.79 14.13 3.06
C TRP A 82 14.47 15.35 3.70
N GLY A 83 14.85 16.36 2.91
CA GLY A 83 15.30 17.66 3.41
C GLY A 83 14.17 18.44 4.09
N GLU A 84 12.97 18.43 3.50
CA GLU A 84 11.78 19.03 4.11
C GLU A 84 11.37 18.29 5.39
N VAL A 85 11.38 16.95 5.39
CA VAL A 85 11.16 16.15 6.60
C VAL A 85 12.14 16.53 7.71
N ALA A 86 13.42 16.73 7.37
CA ALA A 86 14.45 17.13 8.32
C ALA A 86 14.17 18.51 8.93
N ALA A 87 13.70 19.47 8.13
CA ALA A 87 13.34 20.80 8.60
C ALA A 87 12.18 20.75 9.60
N TYR A 88 11.11 20.00 9.28
CA TYR A 88 9.98 19.83 10.19
C TYR A 88 10.36 19.08 11.47
N LEU A 89 11.20 18.05 11.38
CA LEU A 89 11.70 17.34 12.57
C LEU A 89 12.51 18.25 13.48
N LYS A 90 13.38 19.10 12.90
CA LYS A 90 14.16 20.06 13.69
C LYS A 90 13.24 21.05 14.41
N ALA A 91 12.30 21.66 13.69
CA ALA A 91 11.33 22.58 14.28
C ALA A 91 10.47 21.91 15.37
N GLY A 92 10.03 20.67 15.14
CA GLY A 92 9.24 19.92 16.12
C GLY A 92 10.03 19.52 17.36
N LEU A 93 11.31 19.17 17.22
CA LEU A 93 12.19 18.89 18.35
C LEU A 93 12.48 20.14 19.18
N ASP A 94 12.73 21.28 18.54
CA ASP A 94 12.93 22.55 19.24
C ASP A 94 11.69 22.87 20.10
N VAL A 95 10.47 22.66 19.59
CA VAL A 95 9.21 22.87 20.35
C VAL A 95 8.99 21.81 21.44
N TYR A 96 9.33 20.54 21.19
CA TYR A 96 9.06 19.44 22.13
C TYR A 96 10.03 19.43 23.33
N TRP A 97 11.26 19.91 23.15
CA TRP A 97 12.26 20.01 24.22
C TRP A 97 12.19 21.32 25.00
N ASP A 98 11.54 22.36 24.47
CA ASP A 98 11.24 23.62 25.17
C ASP A 98 9.88 23.59 25.90
N ALA A 99 9.16 22.47 25.88
CA ALA A 99 7.94 22.30 26.67
C ALA A 99 8.29 22.14 28.17
N PRO A 100 7.78 23.02 29.06
CA PRO A 100 8.11 23.04 30.50
C PRO A 100 7.66 21.80 31.28
#